data_AF-A0A9E3QHS8-F1
#
_entry.id   AF-A0A9E3QHS8-F1
#
_cell.length_a   1.000
_cell.length_b   1.000
_cell.length_c   1.000
_cell.angle_alpha   90.00
_cell.angle_beta   90.00
_cell.angle_gamma   90.00
#
_symmetry.space_group_name_H-M   'P 1'
#
loop_
_entity.id
_entity.type
_entity.pdbx_description
1 polymer ?
#
loop_
_entity_poly.entity_id
_entity_poly.type
_entity_poly.pdbx_seq_one_letter_code
_entity_poly.pdbx_strand_id
1 'polypeptide(L)'
;MGEEQVAIIRRTLDERDEAETSPSPAPGEYCASFEVPPAREPWLQATGGVVHFHYPFAEEPSDRLSRLGLLDLPAMECLAWESGQYATFAFERVPNEVLARWIDRLFTTLYEGGASYELEASVQIL
;
A
#
# COMPACT_ATOMS: atom_id res chain seq x y z
N MET A 1 9.60 -10.82 -9.10
CA MET A 1 8.27 -10.44 -8.61
C MET A 1 7.68 -11.67 -7.97
N GLY A 2 7.20 -11.56 -6.74
CA GLY A 2 6.59 -12.69 -6.05
C GLY A 2 5.12 -12.79 -6.46
N GLU A 3 4.79 -13.71 -7.38
CA GLU A 3 3.40 -13.89 -7.84
C GLU A 3 2.44 -14.23 -6.68
N GLU A 4 2.97 -14.85 -5.63
CA GLU A 4 2.25 -15.14 -4.40
C GLU A 4 1.88 -13.87 -3.62
N GLN A 5 2.83 -12.95 -3.43
CA GLN A 5 2.61 -11.69 -2.73
C GLN A 5 1.56 -10.84 -3.45
N VAL A 6 1.65 -10.73 -4.78
CA VAL A 6 0.65 -10.01 -5.58
C VAL A 6 -0.73 -10.64 -5.43
N ALA A 7 -0.83 -11.98 -5.40
CA ALA A 7 -2.11 -12.67 -5.22
C ALA A 7 -2.71 -12.43 -3.83
N ILE A 8 -1.87 -12.42 -2.78
CA ILE A 8 -2.30 -12.09 -1.40
C ILE A 8 -2.80 -10.65 -1.34
N ILE A 9 -2.02 -9.69 -1.85
CA ILE A 9 -2.37 -8.27 -1.84
C ILE A 9 -3.70 -8.03 -2.57
N ARG A 10 -3.83 -8.58 -3.78
CA ARG A 10 -5.05 -8.41 -4.58
C ARG A 10 -6.26 -8.98 -3.85
N ARG A 11 -6.16 -10.19 -3.31
CA ARG A 11 -7.25 -10.80 -2.57
C ARG A 11 -7.70 -9.92 -1.40
N THR A 12 -6.79 -9.36 -0.63
CA THR A 12 -7.14 -8.48 0.49
C THR A 12 -7.78 -7.16 0.02
N LEU A 13 -7.35 -6.61 -1.11
CA LEU A 13 -8.00 -5.44 -1.72
C LEU A 13 -9.43 -5.76 -2.20
N ASP A 14 -9.65 -6.95 -2.75
CA ASP A 14 -10.97 -7.42 -3.16
C ASP A 14 -11.88 -7.63 -1.92
N GLU A 15 -11.37 -8.27 -0.87
CA GLU A 15 -12.07 -8.43 0.41
C GLU A 15 -12.46 -7.08 1.04
N ARG A 16 -11.59 -6.06 0.94
CA ARG A 16 -11.90 -4.68 1.33
C ARG A 16 -13.05 -4.10 0.49
N ASP A 17 -12.98 -4.22 -0.83
CA ASP A 17 -14.05 -3.72 -1.71
C ASP A 17 -15.40 -4.39 -1.46
N GLU A 18 -15.40 -5.70 -1.17
CA GLU A 18 -16.61 -6.43 -0.78
C GLU A 18 -17.17 -5.90 0.56
N ALA A 19 -16.30 -5.66 1.54
CA ALA A 19 -16.69 -5.11 2.84
C ALA A 19 -17.31 -3.70 2.70
N GLU A 20 -16.73 -2.85 1.84
CA GLU A 20 -17.25 -1.52 1.48
C GLU A 20 -18.64 -1.55 0.82
N THR A 21 -18.99 -2.64 0.15
CA THR A 21 -20.32 -2.81 -0.47
C THR A 21 -21.36 -3.42 0.47
N SER A 22 -20.95 -3.91 1.64
CA SER A 22 -21.87 -4.48 2.63
C SER A 22 -22.69 -3.39 3.33
N PRO A 23 -23.95 -3.67 3.73
CA PRO A 23 -24.87 -2.67 4.29
C PRO A 23 -24.49 -2.15 5.69
N SER A 24 -23.36 -2.58 6.24
CA SER A 24 -22.79 -2.13 7.49
C SER A 24 -21.33 -2.56 7.53
N PRO A 25 -20.40 -1.70 7.97
CA PRO A 25 -20.51 -0.31 8.41
C PRO A 25 -20.44 0.68 7.20
N ALA A 26 -20.26 1.98 7.44
CA ALA A 26 -20.41 3.04 6.44
C ALA A 26 -19.30 3.00 5.35
N PRO A 27 -19.59 3.47 4.12
CA PRO A 27 -18.59 3.55 3.07
C PRO A 27 -17.39 4.43 3.47
N GLY A 28 -16.19 3.97 3.18
CA GLY A 28 -14.92 4.63 3.50
C GLY A 28 -14.37 4.28 4.88
N GLU A 29 -14.95 3.30 5.57
CA GLU A 29 -14.48 2.84 6.88
C GLU A 29 -13.53 1.65 6.78
N TYR A 30 -13.30 1.06 5.60
CA TYR A 30 -12.38 -0.07 5.48
C TYR A 30 -11.04 0.27 4.83
N CYS A 31 -9.98 -0.34 5.34
CA CYS A 31 -8.67 -0.36 4.72
C CYS A 31 -8.10 -1.77 4.63
N ALA A 32 -7.28 -2.00 3.60
CA ALA A 32 -6.45 -3.18 3.49
C ALA A 32 -5.08 -2.86 4.12
N SER A 33 -4.72 -3.57 5.18
CA SER A 33 -3.46 -3.44 5.91
C SER A 33 -2.51 -4.56 5.53
N PHE A 34 -1.25 -4.21 5.30
CA PHE A 34 -0.16 -5.10 4.89
C PHE A 34 1.06 -4.84 5.76
N GLU A 35 1.68 -5.89 6.28
CA GLU A 35 2.85 -5.82 7.14
C GLU A 35 3.87 -6.90 6.77
N VAL A 36 5.16 -6.61 6.93
CA VAL A 36 6.25 -7.57 6.76
C VAL A 36 6.87 -7.92 8.12
N PRO A 37 6.62 -9.14 8.65
CA PRO A 37 7.26 -9.63 9.87
C PRO A 37 8.78 -9.84 9.70
N PRO A 38 9.56 -9.92 10.80
CA PRO A 38 9.17 -9.69 12.19
C PRO A 38 9.22 -8.22 12.60
N ALA A 39 9.75 -7.35 11.74
CA ALA A 39 10.07 -5.98 12.09
C ALA A 39 8.81 -5.10 12.30
N ARG A 40 7.65 -5.46 11.73
CA ARG A 40 6.40 -4.65 11.71
C ARG A 40 6.55 -3.23 11.17
N GLU A 41 7.76 -2.81 10.83
CA GLU A 41 8.06 -1.47 10.34
C GLU A 41 7.80 -1.35 8.85
N PRO A 42 8.01 -2.34 7.96
CA PRO A 42 7.39 -2.27 6.65
C PRO A 42 5.89 -2.55 6.80
N TRP A 43 5.10 -1.48 6.84
CA TRP A 43 3.65 -1.55 6.85
C TRP A 43 3.05 -0.59 5.81
N LEU A 44 1.87 -0.95 5.30
CA LEU A 44 1.08 -0.16 4.37
C LEU A 44 -0.41 -0.39 4.62
N GLN A 45 -1.20 0.68 4.57
CA GLN A 45 -2.65 0.67 4.55
C GLN A 45 -3.15 1.29 3.25
N ALA A 46 -4.09 0.62 2.59
CA ALA A 46 -4.66 1.05 1.32
C ALA A 46 -6.19 1.14 1.38
N THR A 47 -6.73 2.28 0.97
CA THR A 47 -8.16 2.50 0.74
C THR A 47 -8.42 2.59 -0.77
N GLY A 48 -9.65 2.96 -1.19
CA GLY A 48 -10.02 3.07 -2.60
C GLY A 48 -9.30 4.17 -3.41
N GLY A 49 -8.49 5.02 -2.77
CA GLY A 49 -7.73 6.08 -3.45
C GLY A 49 -6.63 6.71 -2.60
N VAL A 50 -6.30 6.13 -1.44
CA VAL A 50 -5.22 6.59 -0.58
C VAL A 50 -4.38 5.40 -0.16
N VAL A 51 -3.06 5.58 -0.16
CA VAL A 51 -2.10 4.67 0.47
C VAL A 51 -1.36 5.43 1.56
N HIS A 52 -1.27 4.83 2.73
CA HIS A 52 -0.51 5.30 3.88
C HIS A 52 0.48 4.23 4.26
N PHE A 53 1.77 4.54 4.33
CA PHE A 53 2.78 3.51 4.57
C PHE A 53 3.97 4.04 5.34
N HIS A 54 4.73 3.14 5.96
CA HIS A 54 5.95 3.49 6.67
C HIS A 54 6.99 4.09 5.72
N TYR A 55 7.60 5.21 6.09
CA TYR A 55 8.60 5.85 5.25
C TYR A 55 9.90 6.10 6.04
N PRO A 56 10.90 5.20 5.93
CA PRO A 56 12.10 5.23 6.78
C PRO A 56 13.12 6.30 6.36
N PHE A 57 12.79 7.12 5.38
CA PHE A 57 13.74 8.02 4.74
C PHE A 57 13.50 9.47 5.16
N ALA A 58 14.57 10.27 5.12
CA ALA A 58 14.50 11.69 5.43
C ALA A 58 14.24 12.56 4.20
N GLU A 59 14.46 12.04 2.98
CA GLU A 59 14.21 12.78 1.75
C GLU A 59 12.72 12.86 1.43
N GLU A 60 12.31 13.87 0.66
CA GLU A 60 10.92 14.02 0.24
C GLU A 60 10.41 12.76 -0.52
N PRO A 61 9.26 12.18 -0.13
CA PRO A 61 8.72 10.96 -0.74
C PRO A 61 8.53 11.07 -2.25
N SER A 62 8.00 12.19 -2.74
CA SER A 62 7.76 12.41 -4.17
C SER A 62 9.03 12.27 -5.01
N ASP A 63 10.11 12.95 -4.61
CA ASP A 63 11.39 12.90 -5.30
C ASP A 63 12.05 11.52 -5.24
N ARG A 64 11.91 10.83 -4.11
CA ARG A 64 12.47 9.49 -3.93
C ARG A 64 11.70 8.47 -4.78
N LEU A 65 10.38 8.42 -4.65
CA LEU A 65 9.54 7.50 -5.41
C LEU A 65 9.65 7.75 -6.93
N SER A 66 9.77 9.01 -7.36
CA SER A 66 10.02 9.36 -8.76
C SER A 66 11.31 8.73 -9.29
N ARG A 67 12.42 8.87 -8.55
CA ARG A 67 13.72 8.28 -8.92
C ARG A 67 13.70 6.75 -8.96
N LEU A 68 12.83 6.14 -8.14
CA LEU A 68 12.62 4.69 -8.09
C LEU A 68 11.58 4.20 -9.10
N GLY A 69 10.96 5.09 -9.87
CA GLY A 69 9.90 4.76 -10.83
C GLY A 69 8.60 4.28 -10.19
N LEU A 70 8.33 4.69 -8.94
CA LEU A 70 7.15 4.31 -8.14
C LEU A 70 6.05 5.38 -8.13
N LEU A 71 6.24 6.53 -8.78
CA LEU A 71 5.17 7.50 -9.03
C LEU A 71 4.48 7.24 -10.38
N ASP A 72 3.86 6.06 -10.52
CA ASP A 72 3.25 5.62 -11.77
C ASP A 72 1.76 5.25 -11.63
N LEU A 73 1.14 5.51 -10.48
CA LEU A 73 -0.31 5.52 -10.35
C LEU A 73 -0.91 6.82 -10.93
N PRO A 74 -2.10 6.79 -11.54
CA PRO A 74 -2.72 7.98 -12.11
C PRO A 74 -3.06 9.02 -11.04
N ALA A 75 -2.78 10.29 -11.33
CA ALA A 75 -3.01 11.42 -10.41
C ALA A 75 -2.39 11.23 -9.02
N MET A 76 -1.27 10.51 -8.93
CA MET A 76 -0.63 10.25 -7.65
C MET A 76 -0.01 11.52 -7.07
N GLU A 77 -0.40 11.87 -5.85
CA GLU A 77 0.09 13.06 -5.14
C GLU A 77 0.38 12.77 -3.67
N CYS A 78 1.43 13.39 -3.12
CA CYS A 78 1.77 13.27 -1.70
C CYS A 78 0.87 14.21 -0.88
N LEU A 79 0.03 13.64 0.00
CA LEU A 79 -0.87 14.40 0.86
C LEU A 79 -0.21 14.83 2.17
N ALA A 80 0.55 13.93 2.79
CA ALA A 80 1.21 14.14 4.07
C ALA A 80 2.40 13.20 4.22
N TRP A 81 3.43 13.61 4.95
CA TRP A 81 4.55 12.74 5.28
C TRP A 81 5.30 13.24 6.52
N GLU A 82 6.00 12.33 7.17
CA GLU A 82 6.93 12.61 8.26
C GLU A 82 8.19 11.76 8.09
N SER A 83 9.34 12.43 8.10
CA SER A 83 10.66 11.82 7.92
C SER A 83 10.88 10.67 8.90
N GLY A 84 11.23 9.49 8.38
CA GLY A 84 11.49 8.31 9.20
C GLY A 84 10.25 7.72 9.86
N GLN A 85 9.04 8.14 9.46
CA GLN A 85 7.79 7.62 10.02
C GLN A 85 6.81 7.18 8.93
N TYR A 86 6.27 8.10 8.14
CA TYR A 86 5.21 7.74 7.18
C TYR A 86 5.19 8.62 5.94
N ALA A 87 4.53 8.12 4.90
CA ALA A 87 4.07 8.90 3.77
C ALA A 87 2.64 8.50 3.38
N THR A 88 1.85 9.48 2.97
CA THR A 88 0.46 9.32 2.54
C THR A 88 0.33 9.88 1.13
N PHE A 89 -0.17 9.06 0.21
CA PHE A 89 -0.43 9.46 -1.16
C PHE A 89 -1.89 9.24 -1.53
N ALA A 90 -2.48 10.22 -2.22
CA ALA A 90 -3.71 10.03 -2.97
C ALA A 90 -3.39 9.62 -4.41
N PHE A 91 -4.34 8.93 -5.04
CA PHE A 91 -4.31 8.56 -6.45
C PHE A 91 -5.74 8.34 -6.98
N GLU A 92 -5.93 8.39 -8.29
CA GLU A 92 -7.20 8.03 -8.91
C GLU A 92 -7.44 6.52 -8.79
N ARG A 93 -8.70 6.10 -8.57
CA ARG A 93 -9.04 4.68 -8.39
C ARG A 93 -8.54 3.84 -9.58
N VAL A 94 -7.70 2.85 -9.28
CA VAL A 94 -7.20 1.87 -10.24
C VAL A 94 -7.77 0.47 -9.96
N PRO A 95 -7.72 -0.46 -10.92
CA PRO A 95 -8.03 -1.86 -10.64
C PRO A 95 -7.14 -2.44 -9.54
N ASN A 96 -7.69 -3.31 -8.68
CA ASN A 96 -6.95 -3.92 -7.57
C ASN A 96 -5.71 -4.70 -8.03
N GLU A 97 -5.71 -5.27 -9.24
CA GLU A 97 -4.52 -5.89 -9.84
C GLU A 97 -3.37 -4.90 -10.05
N VAL A 98 -3.67 -3.67 -10.48
CA VAL A 98 -2.68 -2.62 -10.69
C VAL A 98 -2.13 -2.15 -9.35
N LEU A 99 -3.02 -1.89 -8.39
CA LEU A 99 -2.63 -1.48 -7.04
C LEU A 99 -1.81 -2.56 -6.33
N ALA A 100 -2.17 -3.84 -6.46
CA ALA A 100 -1.45 -4.95 -5.85
C ALA A 100 0.00 -5.06 -6.35
N ARG A 101 0.21 -4.93 -7.67
CA ARG A 101 1.56 -4.90 -8.26
C ARG A 101 2.36 -3.68 -7.83
N TRP A 102 1.69 -2.53 -7.67
CA TRP A 102 2.33 -1.32 -7.18
C TRP A 102 2.78 -1.50 -5.72
N ILE A 103 1.94 -2.06 -4.85
CA ILE A 103 2.27 -2.36 -3.45
C ILE A 103 3.43 -3.37 -3.36
N ASP A 104 3.42 -4.45 -4.14
CA ASP A 104 4.54 -5.41 -4.20
C ASP A 104 5.85 -4.73 -4.61
N ARG A 105 5.80 -3.88 -5.63
CA ARG A 105 6.96 -3.08 -6.07
C ARG A 105 7.43 -2.12 -4.98
N LEU A 106 6.52 -1.46 -4.27
CA LEU A 106 6.87 -0.58 -3.16
C LEU A 106 7.63 -1.35 -2.08
N PHE A 107 7.11 -2.51 -1.64
CA PHE A 107 7.75 -3.32 -0.62
C PHE A 107 9.14 -3.81 -1.03
N THR A 108 9.24 -4.38 -2.23
CA THR A 108 10.51 -4.90 -2.78
C THR A 108 11.55 -3.81 -3.04
N THR A 109 11.11 -2.60 -3.42
CA THR A 109 12.03 -1.51 -3.77
C THR A 109 12.46 -0.69 -2.56
N LEU A 110 11.57 -0.43 -1.60
CA LEU A 110 11.90 0.42 -0.44
C LEU A 110 12.57 -0.32 0.71
N TYR A 111 12.25 -1.60 0.93
CA TYR A 111 12.71 -2.31 2.13
C TYR A 111 13.70 -3.43 1.84
N GLU A 112 14.32 -3.42 0.66
CA GLU A 112 15.34 -4.41 0.24
C GLU A 112 14.87 -5.86 0.42
N GLY A 113 13.55 -6.09 0.39
CA GLY A 113 12.96 -7.40 0.37
C GLY A 113 13.37 -8.08 -0.92
N GLY A 114 14.45 -8.86 -0.87
CA GLY A 114 14.74 -9.88 -1.88
C GLY A 114 13.47 -10.70 -2.17
N ALA A 115 13.45 -11.40 -3.30
CA ALA A 115 12.26 -11.96 -3.97
C ALA A 115 11.30 -12.88 -3.15
N SER A 116 11.43 -12.98 -1.84
CA SER A 116 10.61 -13.74 -0.90
C SER A 116 10.51 -12.99 0.44
N TYR A 117 9.58 -12.05 0.57
CA TYR A 117 9.17 -11.53 1.88
C TYR A 117 7.88 -12.22 2.33
N GLU A 118 7.75 -12.46 3.62
CA GLU A 118 6.50 -12.92 4.23
C GLU A 118 5.59 -11.71 4.41
N LEU A 119 4.35 -11.83 3.94
CA LEU A 119 3.37 -10.74 3.97
C LEU A 119 2.19 -11.16 4.84
N GLU A 120 1.95 -10.41 5.91
CA GLU A 120 0.70 -10.47 6.65
C GLU A 120 -0.26 -9.43 6.04
N ALA A 121 -1.49 -9.86 5.73
CA ALA A 121 -2.50 -9.02 5.12
C ALA A 121 -3.83 -9.17 5.85
N SER A 122 -4.53 -8.05 6.08
CA SER A 122 -5.82 -8.04 6.76
C SER A 122 -6.70 -6.88 6.28
N VAL A 123 -8.02 -7.04 6.38
CA VAL A 123 -8.98 -5.95 6.22
C VAL A 123 -9.35 -5.42 7.61
N GLN A 124 -9.28 -4.11 7.80
CA GLN A 124 -9.51 -3.44 9.08
C GLN A 124 -10.53 -2.29 8.91
N ILE A 125 -11.19 -1.94 10.01
CA ILE A 125 -12.05 -0.75 10.10
C ILE A 125 -11.16 0.41 10.60
N LEU A 126 -11.24 1.58 9.94
CA LEU A 126 -10.51 2.82 10.24
C LEU A 126 -10.96 3.48 11.55
#